data_AF-A0A0K8JDT5-F1
#
_entry.id   AF-A0A0K8JDT5-F1
#
_cell.length_a   1.000
_cell.length_b   1.000
_cell.length_c   1.000
_cell.angle_alpha   90.00
_cell.angle_beta   90.00
_cell.angle_gamma   90.00
#
_symmetry.space_group_name_H-M   'P 1'
#
loop_
_entity.id
_entity.type
_entity.pdbx_description
1 polymer ?
#
loop_
_entity_poly.entity_id
_entity_poly.type
_entity_poly.pdbx_seq_one_letter_code
_entity_poly.pdbx_strand_id
1 'polypeptide(L)'
;MGLWRRFFLGWLFEERHGLALPGLPELVEQARKEWLYAQQYFNNVNEPDLVEYAIYLIKASEKKYNYLLKQAKKEGIKDSLHLEDANKCMTDG
;
A
#
# COMPACT_ATOMS: atom_id res chain seq x y z
N MET A 1 -22.68 19.87 25.67
CA MET A 1 -21.23 20.02 25.91
C MET A 1 -20.57 18.66 26.06
N GLY A 2 -20.13 17.93 25.04
CA GLY A 2 -20.40 17.92 23.62
C GLY A 2 -20.26 16.45 23.24
N LEU A 3 -21.22 15.95 22.45
CA LEU A 3 -21.34 14.58 21.96
C LEU A 3 -20.20 14.13 21.02
N TRP A 4 -19.00 14.72 21.16
CA TRP A 4 -17.82 14.43 20.37
C TRP A 4 -17.20 13.08 20.74
N ARG A 5 -17.45 12.55 21.95
CA ARG A 5 -16.99 11.20 22.32
C ARG A 5 -17.68 10.07 21.53
N ARG A 6 -18.83 10.34 20.88
CA ARG A 6 -19.50 9.38 19.96
C ARG A 6 -19.19 9.65 18.49
N PHE A 7 -18.51 10.74 18.15
CA PHE A 7 -18.11 11.07 16.78
C PHE A 7 -16.61 10.86 16.52
N PHE A 8 -15.76 11.12 17.52
CA PHE A 8 -14.31 11.08 17.34
C PHE A 8 -13.67 9.70 17.59
N LEU A 9 -14.40 8.73 18.15
CA LEU A 9 -13.96 7.31 18.17
C LEU A 9 -14.57 6.46 17.04
N GLY A 10 -15.63 6.92 16.36
CA GLY A 10 -16.14 6.27 15.15
C GLY A 10 -15.22 6.52 13.95
N TRP A 11 -14.67 7.73 13.83
CA TRP A 11 -13.77 8.08 12.71
C TRP A 11 -12.31 7.58 12.85
N LEU A 12 -11.92 6.92 13.94
CA LEU A 12 -10.57 6.35 14.08
C LEU A 12 -10.53 4.80 14.13
N PHE A 13 -11.70 4.13 14.10
CA PHE A 13 -11.77 2.67 14.00
C PHE A 13 -13.18 2.22 13.54
N GLU A 14 -13.66 2.71 12.39
CA GLU A 14 -14.90 2.22 11.79
C GLU A 14 -14.66 0.85 11.15
N GLU A 15 -15.46 -0.12 11.61
CA GLU A 15 -15.35 -1.55 11.38
C GLU A 15 -15.53 -1.94 9.90
N ARG A 16 -14.49 -2.53 9.29
CA ARG A 16 -14.69 -3.43 8.14
C ARG A 16 -14.63 -4.88 8.60
N HIS A 17 -15.81 -5.39 8.93
CA HIS A 17 -16.32 -6.71 8.56
C HIS A 17 -15.28 -7.82 8.27
N GLY A 18 -15.21 -8.79 9.18
CA GLY A 18 -14.85 -10.19 8.91
C GLY A 18 -13.56 -10.42 8.10
N LEU A 19 -12.40 -10.13 8.69
CA LEU A 19 -11.12 -10.35 8.02
C LEU A 19 -10.67 -11.81 8.22
N ALA A 20 -11.00 -12.68 7.27
CA ALA A 20 -10.02 -13.70 6.91
C ALA A 20 -8.74 -12.92 6.57
N LEU A 21 -7.74 -12.94 7.45
CA LEU A 21 -6.50 -12.21 7.22
C LEU A 21 -5.94 -12.71 5.89
N PRO A 22 -5.91 -11.87 4.83
CA PRO A 22 -5.36 -12.30 3.56
C PRO A 22 -3.94 -12.80 3.82
N GLY A 23 -3.61 -13.93 3.20
CA GLY A 23 -2.30 -14.53 3.38
C GLY A 23 -1.21 -13.51 3.06
N LEU A 24 -0.04 -13.66 3.67
CA LEU A 24 1.11 -12.81 3.36
C LEU A 24 1.38 -12.62 1.84
N PRO A 25 1.26 -13.64 0.96
CA PRO A 25 1.38 -13.42 -0.49
C PRO A 25 0.26 -12.55 -1.08
N GLU A 26 -0.97 -12.68 -0.60
CA GLU A 26 -2.11 -11.88 -1.04
C GLU A 26 -1.93 -10.41 -0.62
N LEU A 27 -1.41 -10.16 0.59
CA LEU A 27 -1.04 -8.82 1.06
C LEU A 27 0.05 -8.19 0.20
N VAL A 28 1.05 -8.96 -0.22
CA VAL A 28 2.12 -8.51 -1.12
C VAL A 28 1.53 -8.09 -2.47
N GLU A 29 0.70 -8.94 -3.08
CA GLU A 29 0.06 -8.61 -4.35
C GLU A 29 -0.88 -7.39 -4.25
N GLN A 30 -1.60 -7.26 -3.13
CA GLN A 30 -2.44 -6.10 -2.90
C GLN A 30 -1.61 -4.82 -2.80
N ALA A 31 -0.51 -4.84 -2.05
CA ALA A 31 0.40 -3.71 -1.97
C ALA A 31 1.04 -3.36 -3.32
N ARG A 32 1.33 -4.37 -4.16
CA ARG A 32 1.81 -4.15 -5.53
C ARG A 32 0.76 -3.45 -6.39
N LYS A 33 -0.51 -3.88 -6.34
CA LYS A 33 -1.62 -3.22 -7.05
C LYS A 33 -1.82 -1.79 -6.59
N GLU A 34 -1.76 -1.53 -5.28
CA GLU A 34 -1.84 -0.18 -4.71
C GLU A 34 -0.71 0.72 -5.23
N TRP A 35 0.51 0.19 -5.33
CA TRP A 35 1.65 0.93 -5.86
C TRP A 35 1.52 1.24 -7.35
N LEU A 36 1.05 0.28 -8.16
CA LEU A 36 0.76 0.52 -9.58
C LEU A 36 -0.35 1.56 -9.76
N TYR A 37 -1.41 1.48 -8.95
CA TYR A 37 -2.49 2.45 -8.96
C TYR A 37 -1.99 3.87 -8.61
N ALA A 38 -1.13 3.99 -7.61
CA ALA A 38 -0.53 5.29 -7.23
C ALA A 38 0.30 5.90 -8.37
N GLN A 39 1.06 5.07 -9.09
CA GLN A 39 1.81 5.50 -10.29
C GLN A 39 0.87 5.96 -11.40
N GLN A 40 -0.20 5.21 -11.68
CA GLN A 40 -1.22 5.62 -12.64
C GLN A 40 -1.90 6.92 -12.23
N TYR A 41 -2.20 7.09 -10.94
CA TYR A 41 -2.81 8.31 -10.42
C TYR A 41 -1.90 9.52 -10.62
N PHE A 42 -0.61 9.39 -10.28
CA PHE A 42 0.40 10.43 -10.52
C PHE A 42 0.49 10.82 -12.00
N ASN A 43 0.47 9.85 -12.91
CA ASN A 43 0.56 10.13 -14.34
C ASN A 43 -0.67 10.84 -14.93
N ASN A 44 -1.84 10.71 -14.29
CA ASN A 44 -3.09 11.28 -14.78
C ASN A 44 -3.47 12.60 -14.10
N VAL A 45 -2.83 12.95 -12.98
CA VAL A 45 -3.20 14.12 -12.19
C VAL A 45 -2.40 15.35 -12.63
N ASN A 46 -3.10 16.45 -12.92
CA ASN A 46 -2.49 17.71 -13.35
C ASN A 46 -2.64 18.82 -12.29
N GLU A 47 -3.49 18.61 -11.28
CA GLU A 47 -3.71 19.58 -10.21
C GLU A 47 -2.53 19.57 -9.24
N PRO A 48 -1.87 20.71 -8.99
CA PRO A 48 -0.62 20.78 -8.23
C PRO A 48 -0.75 20.21 -6.80
N ASP A 49 -1.87 20.48 -6.12
CA ASP A 49 -2.12 19.96 -4.77
C ASP A 49 -2.34 18.45 -4.74
N LEU A 50 -2.88 17.89 -5.83
CA LEU A 50 -3.11 16.46 -5.95
C LEU A 50 -1.87 15.71 -6.45
N VAL A 51 -0.96 16.38 -7.15
CA VAL A 51 0.36 15.84 -7.52
C VAL A 51 1.18 15.55 -6.26
N GLU A 52 1.22 16.45 -5.28
CA GLU A 52 1.90 16.22 -4.01
C GLU A 52 1.32 15.00 -3.27
N TYR A 53 -0.02 14.91 -3.24
CA TYR A 53 -0.71 13.74 -2.68
C TYR A 53 -0.36 12.45 -3.44
N ALA A 54 -0.29 12.48 -4.76
CA ALA A 54 0.09 11.33 -5.59
C ALA A 54 1.54 10.86 -5.28
N ILE A 55 2.47 11.79 -5.09
CA ILE A 55 3.86 11.49 -4.68
C ILE A 55 3.86 10.79 -3.31
N TYR A 56 3.08 11.31 -2.36
CA TYR A 56 2.95 10.69 -1.04
C TYR A 56 2.39 9.26 -1.14
N LEU A 57 1.36 9.05 -1.97
CA LEU A 57 0.77 7.72 -2.19
C LEU A 57 1.78 6.73 -2.78
N ILE A 58 2.57 7.14 -3.77
CA ILE A 58 3.62 6.29 -4.34
C ILE A 58 4.62 5.87 -3.25
N LYS A 59 5.13 6.83 -2.48
CA LYS A 59 6.11 6.55 -1.41
C LYS A 59 5.54 5.63 -0.32
N ALA A 60 4.28 5.87 0.08
CA ALA A 60 3.62 5.08 1.11
C ALA A 60 3.38 3.63 0.65
N SER A 61 2.86 3.45 -0.56
CA SER A 61 2.57 2.13 -1.15
C SER A 61 3.85 1.33 -1.45
N GLU A 62 4.88 1.98 -1.98
CA GLU A 62 6.20 1.38 -2.18
C GLU A 62 6.80 0.87 -0.86
N LYS A 63 6.78 1.71 0.19
CA LYS A 63 7.31 1.35 1.50
C LYS A 63 6.55 0.17 2.11
N LYS A 64 5.22 0.14 1.95
CA LYS A 64 4.36 -0.98 2.38
C LYS A 64 4.71 -2.27 1.63
N TYR A 65 4.80 -2.22 0.30
CA TYR A 65 5.17 -3.36 -0.53
C TYR A 65 6.55 -3.92 -0.13
N ASN A 66 7.55 -3.04 -0.01
CA ASN A 66 8.91 -3.42 0.39
C ASN A 66 8.97 -4.05 1.79
N TYR A 67 8.18 -3.56 2.74
CA TYR A 67 8.06 -4.17 4.06
C TYR A 67 7.48 -5.58 3.99
N LEU A 68 6.39 -5.76 3.25
CA LEU A 68 5.73 -7.06 3.10
C LEU A 68 6.62 -8.08 2.37
N LEU A 69 7.40 -7.63 1.38
CA LEU A 69 8.42 -8.47 0.73
C LEU A 69 9.49 -8.94 1.71
N LYS A 70 9.98 -8.05 2.58
CA LYS A 70 10.95 -8.44 3.62
C LYS A 70 10.34 -9.44 4.59
N GLN A 71 9.06 -9.28 4.94
CA GLN A 71 8.35 -10.21 5.80
C GLN A 71 8.16 -11.59 5.13
N ALA A 72 7.74 -11.62 3.86
CA ALA A 72 7.57 -12.87 3.10
C ALA A 72 8.88 -13.66 2.98
N LYS A 73 9.99 -12.95 2.77
CA LYS A 73 11.34 -13.55 2.75
C LYS A 73 11.74 -14.14 4.09
N LYS A 74 11.42 -13.48 5.21
CA LYS A 74 11.70 -13.98 6.56
C LYS A 74 10.90 -15.24 6.90
N GLU A 75 9.66 -15.30 6.44
CA GLU A 75 8.75 -16.43 6.67
C GLU A 75 9.05 -17.63 5.74
N GLY A 76 10.04 -17.52 4.86
CA GLY A 76 10.45 -18.61 3.97
C GLY A 76 9.45 -18.92 2.87
N ILE A 77 8.51 -18.01 2.59
CA ILE A 77 7.54 -18.12 1.49
C ILE A 77 8.29 -17.87 0.19
N LYS A 78 8.95 -18.92 -0.32
CA LYS A 78 9.76 -18.87 -1.55
C LYS A 78 9.03 -19.37 -2.79
N ASP A 79 7.80 -19.89 -2.67
CA ASP A 79 7.31 -20.83 -3.69
C ASP A 79 6.26 -20.28 -4.67
N SER A 80 6.14 -18.97 -4.86
CA SER A 80 5.24 -18.43 -5.92
C SER A 80 5.45 -16.97 -6.33
N LEU A 81 6.22 -16.18 -5.58
CA LEU A 81 6.45 -14.78 -5.93
C LEU A 81 7.66 -14.68 -6.89
N HIS A 82 7.40 -14.56 -8.19
CA HIS A 82 8.38 -14.14 -9.20
C HIS A 82 8.89 -12.72 -8.85
N LEU A 83 9.91 -12.63 -8.00
CA LEU A 83 10.41 -11.36 -7.43
C LEU A 83 11.63 -10.77 -8.15
N GLU A 84 11.94 -11.20 -9.37
CA GLU A 84 13.12 -10.68 -10.07
C GLU A 84 12.88 -9.42 -10.92
N ASP A 85 11.64 -9.04 -11.22
CA ASP A 85 11.41 -7.93 -12.18
C ASP A 85 11.18 -6.56 -11.53
N ALA A 86 10.86 -6.47 -10.24
CA ALA A 86 10.49 -5.18 -9.61
C ALA A 86 11.69 -4.33 -9.14
N ASN A 87 12.83 -4.96 -8.84
CA ASN A 87 14.04 -4.24 -8.41
C ASN A 87 14.85 -3.65 -9.57
N LYS A 88 14.50 -3.97 -10.83
CA LYS A 88 15.22 -3.48 -12.01
C LYS A 88 14.73 -2.11 -12.50
N CYS A 89 13.51 -1.70 -12.18
CA CYS A 89 12.94 -0.45 -12.68
C CYS A 89 13.35 0.82 -11.91
N MET A 90 14.22 0.71 -10.89
CA MET A 90 14.51 1.81 -9.95
C MET A 90 15.99 2.22 -9.86
N THR A 91 16.91 1.59 -10.60
CA THR A 91 18.35 1.94 -10.57
C THR A 91 18.85 2.72 -11.79
N ASP A 92 17.99 2.98 -12.78
CA ASP A 92 18.35 3.78 -13.97
C ASP A 92 17.63 5.14 -13.88
N GLY A 93 18.20 6.05 -13.09
CA GLY A 93 17.78 7.44 -12.94
C GLY A 93 18.94 8.32 -12.53
#